data_AF-A0AAV4AWN1-F1
#
_entry.id   AF-A0AAV4AWN1-F1
#
_cell.length_a   1.000
_cell.length_b   1.000
_cell.length_c   1.000
_cell.angle_alpha   90.00
_cell.angle_beta   90.00
_cell.angle_gamma   90.00
#
_symmetry.space_group_name_H-M   'P 1'
#
loop_
_entity.id
_entity.type
_entity.pdbx_description
1 polymer ?
#
loop_
_entity_poly.entity_id
_entity_poly.type
_entity_poly.pdbx_seq_one_letter_code
_entity_poly.pdbx_strand_id
1 'polypeptide(L)'
;ARDALRYFDGPTRDGRTIANVNDFQTVITDHPALGVGVFDKFFYLVVTDGVPFPDAFEAVVLANRIYWHGETGFYDGACGVLRAASDLNQDVS
;
A
#
# COMPACT_ATOMS: atom_id res chain seq x y z
N ALA A 1 -13.18 -1.61 -23.64
CA ALA A 1 -13.00 -2.69 -22.66
C ALA A 1 -12.08 -2.16 -21.55
N ARG A 2 -12.22 -2.65 -20.31
CA ARG A 2 -11.17 -2.46 -19.29
C ARG A 2 -10.26 -3.67 -19.37
N ASP A 3 -8.95 -3.47 -19.53
CA ASP A 3 -8.00 -4.56 -19.71
C ASP A 3 -7.70 -5.30 -18.39
N ALA A 4 -7.90 -4.63 -17.24
CA ALA A 4 -7.82 -5.20 -15.90
C ALA A 4 -8.87 -4.62 -14.95
N LEU A 5 -9.09 -5.33 -13.82
CA LEU A 5 -10.02 -4.91 -12.76
C LEU A 5 -9.47 -3.75 -11.92
N ARG A 6 -8.18 -3.82 -11.54
CA ARG A 6 -7.43 -2.79 -10.78
C ARG A 6 -6.05 -2.61 -11.40
N TYR A 7 -5.45 -1.46 -11.14
CA TYR A 7 -4.17 -1.03 -11.70
C TYR A 7 -3.30 -0.49 -10.58
N PHE A 8 -2.20 -1.16 -10.24
CA PHE A 8 -1.35 -0.73 -9.12
C PHE A 8 -0.54 0.52 -9.48
N ASP A 9 -0.13 0.65 -10.75
CA ASP A 9 0.60 1.79 -11.30
C ASP A 9 -0.26 3.07 -11.38
N GLY A 10 -1.56 2.91 -11.61
CA GLY A 10 -2.52 4.01 -11.69
C GLY A 10 -3.91 3.60 -11.20
N PRO A 11 -4.16 3.55 -9.87
CA PRO A 11 -5.41 3.03 -9.31
C PRO A 11 -6.69 3.67 -9.86
N THR A 12 -6.65 4.97 -10.16
CA THR A 12 -7.80 5.72 -10.69
C THR A 12 -8.25 5.28 -12.09
N ARG A 13 -7.46 4.47 -12.80
CA ARG A 13 -7.80 3.93 -14.14
C ARG A 13 -9.01 3.01 -14.12
N ASP A 14 -9.35 2.44 -12.97
CA ASP A 14 -10.59 1.68 -12.79
C ASP A 14 -11.82 2.58 -12.52
N GLY A 15 -11.65 3.91 -12.53
CA GLY A 15 -12.69 4.91 -12.35
C GLY A 15 -13.37 4.91 -10.98
N ARG A 16 -12.80 4.24 -9.97
CA ARG A 16 -13.39 4.13 -8.62
C ARG A 16 -12.33 4.27 -7.53
N THR A 17 -11.21 3.58 -7.67
CA THR A 17 -10.19 3.48 -6.63
C THR A 17 -9.37 4.77 -6.56
N ILE A 18 -9.07 5.23 -5.34
CA ILE A 18 -8.24 6.42 -5.13
C ILE A 18 -6.75 6.07 -5.13
N ALA A 19 -5.90 7.03 -5.48
CA ALA A 19 -4.46 6.81 -5.62
C ALA A 19 -3.61 7.63 -4.62
N ASN A 20 -4.24 8.48 -3.80
CA ASN A 20 -3.55 9.31 -2.82
C ASN A 20 -4.33 9.33 -1.49
N VAL A 21 -3.59 9.36 -0.37
CA VAL A 21 -4.17 9.42 0.98
C VAL A 21 -5.02 10.67 1.20
N ASN A 22 -4.72 11.78 0.52
CA ASN A 22 -5.49 13.02 0.60
C ASN A 22 -6.92 12.86 0.07
N ASP A 23 -7.12 11.96 -0.88
CA ASP A 23 -8.45 11.67 -1.44
C ASP A 23 -9.28 10.79 -0.47
N PHE A 24 -8.66 10.16 0.53
CA PHE A 24 -9.34 9.21 1.40
C PHE A 24 -10.41 9.86 2.27
N GLN A 25 -10.18 11.09 2.73
CA GLN A 25 -11.16 11.85 3.51
C GLN A 25 -12.47 12.08 2.74
N THR A 26 -12.42 12.04 1.40
CA THR A 26 -13.61 12.23 0.55
C THR A 26 -14.44 10.96 0.37
N VAL A 27 -13.87 9.79 0.67
CA VAL A 27 -14.51 8.47 0.41
C VAL A 27 -14.67 7.60 1.65
N ILE A 28 -14.02 7.92 2.77
CA ILE A 28 -13.95 7.05 3.95
C ILE A 28 -15.33 6.73 4.55
N THR A 29 -16.28 7.67 4.52
CA THR A 29 -17.60 7.48 5.13
C THR A 29 -18.43 6.44 4.39
N ASP A 30 -18.46 6.49 3.05
CA ASP A 30 -19.35 5.66 2.24
C ASP A 30 -18.63 4.47 1.59
N HIS A 31 -17.36 4.64 1.24
CA HIS A 31 -16.60 3.72 0.40
C HIS A 31 -15.12 3.57 0.85
N PRO A 32 -14.84 3.22 2.12
CA PRO A 32 -13.46 3.12 2.62
C PRO A 32 -12.60 2.11 1.85
N ALA A 33 -13.22 1.08 1.26
CA ALA A 33 -12.52 0.09 0.44
C ALA A 33 -11.85 0.69 -0.82
N LEU A 34 -12.27 1.87 -1.31
CA LEU A 34 -11.62 2.55 -2.43
C LEU A 34 -10.20 3.01 -2.10
N GLY A 35 -9.87 3.10 -0.80
CA GLY A 35 -8.52 3.40 -0.32
C GLY A 35 -7.48 2.33 -0.64
N VAL A 36 -7.88 1.13 -1.10
CA VAL A 36 -6.95 0.04 -1.46
C VAL A 36 -5.89 0.48 -2.47
N GLY A 37 -6.24 1.39 -3.38
CA GLY A 37 -5.30 1.89 -4.39
C GLY A 37 -4.14 2.69 -3.83
N VAL A 38 -4.26 3.26 -2.63
CA VAL A 38 -3.14 3.94 -1.97
C VAL A 38 -2.05 2.93 -1.65
N PHE A 39 -2.39 1.76 -1.11
CA PHE A 39 -1.43 0.70 -0.83
C PHE A 39 -0.99 -0.07 -2.08
N ASP A 40 -1.88 -0.27 -3.05
CA ASP A 40 -1.51 -0.86 -4.35
C ASP A 40 -0.43 -0.01 -5.03
N LYS A 41 -0.61 1.33 -5.05
CA LYS A 41 0.34 2.27 -5.63
C LYS A 41 1.62 2.39 -4.82
N PHE A 42 1.53 2.39 -3.49
CA PHE A 42 2.72 2.34 -2.62
C PHE A 42 3.59 1.12 -2.96
N PHE A 43 2.98 -0.07 -3.03
CA PHE A 43 3.71 -1.30 -3.32
C PHE A 43 4.32 -1.29 -4.72
N TYR A 44 3.58 -0.81 -5.72
CA TYR A 44 4.10 -0.61 -7.07
C TYR A 44 5.33 0.29 -7.08
N LEU A 45 5.25 1.47 -6.43
CA LEU A 45 6.34 2.43 -6.40
C LEU A 45 7.60 1.82 -5.78
N VAL A 46 7.47 1.17 -4.63
CA VAL A 46 8.60 0.49 -3.94
C VAL A 46 9.31 -0.50 -4.85
N VAL A 47 8.56 -1.37 -5.53
CA VAL A 47 9.15 -2.37 -6.43
C VAL A 47 9.79 -1.73 -7.66
N THR A 48 9.18 -0.68 -8.22
CA THR A 48 9.73 0.03 -9.38
C THR A 48 10.94 0.91 -9.05
N ASP A 49 11.09 1.32 -7.79
CA ASP A 49 12.22 2.12 -7.30
C ASP A 49 13.47 1.26 -7.03
N GLY A 50 13.33 -0.07 -7.13
CA GLY A 50 14.47 -1.01 -7.11
C GLY A 50 14.45 -2.01 -5.97
N VAL A 51 13.49 -1.94 -5.05
CA VAL A 51 13.34 -2.96 -4.01
C VAL A 51 12.87 -4.26 -4.66
N PRO A 52 13.56 -5.40 -4.48
CA PRO A 52 13.13 -6.67 -5.04
C PRO A 52 11.70 -7.02 -4.58
N PHE A 53 10.87 -7.51 -5.50
CA PHE A 53 9.49 -7.90 -5.17
C PHE A 53 9.38 -8.84 -3.95
N PRO A 54 10.22 -9.90 -3.82
CA PRO A 54 10.16 -10.77 -2.65
C PRO A 54 10.38 -10.01 -1.34
N ASP A 55 11.35 -9.10 -1.32
CA ASP A 55 11.72 -8.34 -0.14
C ASP A 55 10.61 -7.37 0.27
N ALA A 56 10.07 -6.61 -0.70
CA ALA A 56 8.95 -5.71 -0.47
C ALA A 56 7.70 -6.44 0.03
N PHE A 57 7.40 -7.62 -0.55
CA PHE A 57 6.25 -8.41 -0.13
C PHE A 57 6.45 -9.02 1.25
N GLU A 58 7.66 -9.49 1.58
CA GLU A 58 7.99 -10.03 2.90
C GLU A 58 7.85 -8.96 3.99
N ALA A 59 8.32 -7.73 3.75
CA ALA A 59 8.14 -6.61 4.68
C ALA A 59 6.66 -6.30 4.94
N VAL A 60 5.82 -6.29 3.90
CA VAL A 60 4.37 -6.08 4.04
C VAL A 60 3.71 -7.22 4.81
N VAL A 61 4.09 -8.48 4.53
CA VAL A 61 3.57 -9.66 5.23
C VAL A 61 3.95 -9.64 6.71
N LEU A 62 5.20 -9.31 7.03
CA LEU A 62 5.64 -9.20 8.41
C LEU A 62 4.92 -8.04 9.11
N ALA A 63 4.80 -6.87 8.47
CA ALA A 63 4.03 -5.75 9.00
C ALA A 63 2.59 -6.12 9.35
N ASN A 64 1.91 -6.86 8.46
CA ASN A 64 0.56 -7.37 8.72
C ASN A 64 0.49 -8.32 9.94
N ARG A 65 1.54 -9.13 10.15
CA ARG A 65 1.56 -10.11 11.25
C ARG A 65 1.85 -9.50 12.61
N ILE A 66 2.69 -8.46 12.69
CA ILE A 66 3.24 -7.98 13.97
C ILE A 66 3.09 -6.48 14.24
N TYR A 67 2.93 -5.64 13.21
CA TYR A 67 2.86 -4.19 13.35
C TYR A 67 1.46 -3.61 13.14
N TRP A 68 0.65 -4.23 12.29
CA TRP A 68 -0.70 -3.78 11.99
C TRP A 68 -1.71 -4.33 13.00
N HIS A 69 -2.75 -3.55 13.25
CA HIS A 69 -3.92 -3.89 14.05
C HIS A 69 -5.18 -3.32 13.40
N GLY A 70 -6.36 -3.56 13.99
CA GLY A 70 -7.65 -3.22 13.39
C GLY A 70 -7.90 -1.72 13.11
N GLU A 71 -7.08 -0.83 13.67
CA GLU A 71 -7.20 0.63 13.50
C GLU A 71 -6.01 1.25 12.75
N THR A 72 -5.12 0.43 12.19
CA THR A 72 -3.94 0.92 11.46
C THR A 72 -4.36 1.74 10.24
N GLY A 73 -3.99 3.03 10.26
CA GLY A 73 -4.16 3.94 9.12
C GLY A 73 -3.02 3.86 8.10
N PHE A 74 -3.10 4.65 7.03
CA PHE A 74 -2.10 4.61 5.95
C PHE A 74 -0.67 4.93 6.41
N TYR A 75 -0.51 5.98 7.22
CA TYR A 75 0.80 6.41 7.73
C TYR A 75 1.39 5.38 8.69
N ASP A 76 0.61 4.92 9.68
CA ASP A 76 1.06 3.89 10.62
C ASP A 76 1.35 2.57 9.91
N GLY A 77 0.55 2.24 8.88
CA GLY A 77 0.75 1.10 8.02
C GLY A 77 2.10 1.14 7.31
N ALA A 78 2.45 2.28 6.69
CA ALA A 78 3.74 2.51 6.06
C ALA A 78 4.91 2.44 7.05
N CYS A 79 4.77 3.05 8.23
CA CYS A 79 5.74 2.91 9.32
C CYS A 79 5.90 1.46 9.80
N GLY A 80 4.82 0.66 9.77
CA GLY A 80 4.86 -0.78 10.03
C GLY A 80 5.69 -1.53 9.00
N VAL A 81 5.56 -1.19 7.71
CA VAL A 81 6.37 -1.80 6.64
C VAL A 81 7.84 -1.44 6.78
N LEU A 82 8.18 -0.19 7.09
CA LEU A 82 9.57 0.24 7.32
C LEU A 82 10.20 -0.49 8.51
N ARG A 83 9.48 -0.63 9.62
CA ARG A 83 9.97 -1.39 10.78
C ARG A 83 10.14 -2.88 10.45
N ALA A 84 9.20 -3.47 9.73
CA ALA A 84 9.31 -4.85 9.26
C ALA A 84 10.51 -5.07 8.33
N ALA A 85 10.75 -4.17 7.39
CA ALA A 85 11.92 -4.23 6.51
C ALA A 85 13.23 -4.14 7.33
N SER A 86 13.29 -3.24 8.33
CA SER A 86 14.43 -3.15 9.25
C SER A 86 14.65 -4.45 10.04
N ASP A 87 13.59 -5.09 10.53
CA ASP A 87 13.70 -6.37 11.28
C ASP A 87 14.18 -7.53 10.38
N LEU A 88 13.83 -7.47 9.09
CA LEU A 88 14.30 -8.40 8.06
C LEU A 88 15.72 -8.08 7.57
N ASN A 89 16.37 -7.04 8.09
CA ASN A 89 17.68 -6.53 7.66
C ASN A 89 17.69 -6.09 6.17
N GLN A 90 16.57 -5.61 5.67
CA GLN A 90 16.45 -5.01 4.34
C GLN A 90 16.86 -3.53 4.37
N ASP A 91 17.23 -2.98 3.20
CA ASP A 91 17.55 -1.55 3.08
C ASP A 91 16.27 -0.70 3.20
N VAL A 92 16.35 0.34 4.02
CA VAL A 92 15.27 1.29 4.33
C VAL A 92 15.72 2.75 4.20
N SER A 93 16.90 2.98 3.60
CA SER A 93 17.52 4.30 3.47
C SER A 93 17.06 5.10 2.26
#